data_AF-A0A918M1Y7-F1
#
_entry.id   AF-A0A918M1Y7-F1
#
_cell.length_a   1.000
_cell.length_b   1.000
_cell.length_c   1.000
_cell.angle_alpha   90.00
_cell.angle_beta   90.00
_cell.angle_gamma   90.00
#
_symmetry.space_group_name_H-M   'P 1'
#
loop_
_entity.id
_entity.type
_entity.pdbx_description
1 polymer ?
#
loop_
_entity_poly.entity_id
_entity_poly.type
_entity_poly.pdbx_seq_one_letter_code
_entity_poly.pdbx_strand_id
1 'polypeptide(L)'
;MFDDLPPDLDRLHTLRVWHAMWLARIDAKITAVRQQQAEQERGRRNRPRQPEWTVELGIGISRPPVRVHAGDCHMTGNRRRPVDRDEARRLLTAGLQSCTHCQPDVELHIIDLPRGTTPASHHRPPPQGLHDEHSPTLALRP
;
A
#
# COMPACT_ATOMS: atom_id res chain seq x y z
N MET A 1 -42.85 7.42 -45.10
CA MET A 1 -42.74 7.29 -43.64
C MET A 1 -43.33 5.94 -43.32
N PHE A 2 -42.50 4.96 -42.98
CA PHE A 2 -43.00 3.66 -42.57
C PHE A 2 -43.51 3.82 -41.15
N ASP A 3 -44.76 3.44 -40.93
CA ASP A 3 -45.31 3.37 -39.59
C ASP A 3 -44.90 2.01 -39.02
N ASP A 4 -43.76 1.98 -38.32
CA ASP A 4 -43.21 0.76 -37.71
C ASP A 4 -44.01 0.32 -36.47
N LEU A 5 -45.11 1.02 -36.18
CA LEU A 5 -45.97 0.75 -35.06
C LEU A 5 -47.20 -0.06 -35.49
N PRO A 6 -47.64 -1.00 -34.64
CA PRO A 6 -48.87 -1.74 -34.91
C PRO A 6 -50.09 -0.79 -34.86
N PRO A 7 -51.11 -1.04 -35.69
CA PRO A 7 -52.28 -0.15 -35.77
C PRO A 7 -53.27 -0.32 -34.61
N ASP A 8 -53.14 -1.38 -33.80
CA ASP A 8 -54.05 -1.67 -32.69
C ASP A 8 -53.63 -1.01 -31.36
N LEU A 9 -54.61 -0.46 -30.66
CA LEU A 9 -54.42 0.33 -29.44
C LEU A 9 -53.79 -0.49 -28.31
N ASP A 10 -54.16 -1.76 -28.18
CA ASP A 10 -53.67 -2.64 -27.11
C ASP A 10 -52.17 -2.88 -27.23
N ARG A 11 -51.66 -3.22 -28.43
CA ARG A 11 -50.21 -3.37 -28.64
C ARG A 11 -49.46 -2.07 -28.41
N LEU A 12 -50.01 -0.93 -28.82
CA LEU A 12 -49.39 0.37 -28.57
C LEU A 12 -49.28 0.68 -27.07
N HIS A 13 -50.30 0.34 -26.28
CA HIS A 13 -50.25 0.46 -24.83
C HIS A 13 -49.20 -0.46 -24.21
N THR A 14 -49.11 -1.72 -24.66
CA THR A 14 -48.07 -2.65 -24.20
C THR A 14 -46.68 -2.12 -24.51
N LEU A 15 -46.43 -1.67 -25.75
CA LEU A 15 -45.14 -1.08 -26.14
C LEU A 15 -44.81 0.13 -25.28
N ARG A 16 -45.76 1.03 -25.05
CA ARG A 16 -45.57 2.21 -24.21
C ARG A 16 -45.13 1.83 -22.79
N VAL A 17 -45.81 0.89 -22.15
CA VAL A 17 -45.48 0.45 -20.79
C VAL A 17 -44.09 -0.22 -20.77
N TRP A 18 -43.82 -1.10 -21.74
CA TRP A 18 -42.55 -1.79 -21.84
C TRP A 18 -41.38 -0.81 -22.06
N HIS A 19 -41.52 0.13 -22.99
CA HIS A 19 -40.51 1.15 -23.25
C HIS A 19 -40.30 2.05 -22.04
N ALA A 20 -41.36 2.47 -21.34
CA ALA A 20 -41.23 3.26 -20.12
C ALA A 20 -40.43 2.51 -19.03
N MET A 21 -40.70 1.22 -18.83
CA MET A 21 -39.93 0.38 -17.92
C MET A 21 -38.44 0.30 -18.32
N TRP A 22 -38.15 0.11 -19.60
CA TRP A 22 -36.78 0.02 -20.10
C TRP A 22 -36.03 1.35 -20.00
N LEU A 23 -36.67 2.46 -20.34
CA LEU A 23 -36.10 3.80 -20.18
C LEU A 23 -35.73 4.05 -18.72
N ALA A 24 -36.64 3.76 -17.78
CA ALA A 24 -36.36 3.88 -16.35
C ALA A 24 -35.15 3.04 -15.91
N ARG A 25 -35.02 1.80 -16.43
CA ARG A 25 -33.87 0.93 -16.13
C ARG A 25 -32.56 1.47 -16.72
N ILE A 26 -32.60 2.01 -17.94
CA ILE A 26 -31.46 2.62 -18.61
C ILE A 26 -31.01 3.87 -17.84
N ASP A 27 -31.95 4.73 -17.45
CA ASP A 27 -31.65 5.96 -16.70
C ASP A 27 -31.04 5.66 -15.32
N ALA A 28 -31.54 4.63 -14.63
CA ALA A 28 -30.93 4.16 -13.39
C ALA A 28 -29.49 3.68 -13.61
N LYS A 29 -29.22 2.94 -14.70
CA LYS A 29 -27.87 2.48 -15.03
C LYS A 29 -26.94 3.64 -15.39
N ILE A 30 -27.42 4.61 -16.17
CA ILE A 30 -26.66 5.83 -16.51
C ILE A 30 -26.27 6.57 -15.23
N THR A 31 -27.21 6.72 -14.29
CA THR A 31 -26.95 7.39 -13.01
C THR A 31 -25.87 6.67 -12.21
N ALA A 32 -25.97 5.34 -12.06
CA ALA A 32 -24.97 4.54 -11.36
C ALA A 32 -23.58 4.63 -12.01
N VAL A 33 -23.51 4.56 -13.35
CA VAL A 33 -22.24 4.67 -14.09
C VAL A 33 -21.63 6.07 -13.93
N ARG A 34 -22.45 7.13 -14.00
CA ARG A 34 -21.99 8.51 -13.77
C ARG A 34 -21.42 8.70 -12.36
N GLN A 35 -22.08 8.13 -11.34
CA GLN A 35 -21.58 8.16 -9.96
C GLN A 35 -20.21 7.47 -9.85
N GLN A 36 -20.10 6.26 -10.39
CA GLN A 36 -18.83 5.52 -10.38
C GLN A 36 -17.71 6.29 -11.11
N GLN A 37 -18.00 6.89 -12.25
CA GLN A 37 -17.03 7.72 -12.98
C GLN A 37 -16.60 8.95 -12.17
N ALA A 38 -17.55 9.62 -11.51
CA ALA A 38 -17.25 10.76 -10.65
C ALA A 38 -16.38 10.36 -9.44
N GLU A 39 -16.64 9.20 -8.83
CA GLU A 39 -15.81 8.67 -7.75
C GLU A 39 -14.40 8.32 -8.21
N GLN A 40 -14.25 7.70 -9.39
CA GLN A 40 -12.94 7.40 -9.96
C GLN A 40 -12.16 8.67 -10.26
N GLU A 41 -12.81 9.68 -10.85
CA GLU A 41 -12.18 10.97 -11.15
C GLU A 41 -11.79 11.71 -9.86
N ARG A 42 -12.66 11.72 -8.84
CA ARG A 42 -12.33 12.24 -7.50
C ARG A 42 -11.15 11.48 -6.89
N GLY A 43 -11.13 10.16 -7.01
CA GLY A 43 -10.04 9.32 -6.52
C GLY A 43 -8.72 9.56 -7.25
N ARG A 44 -8.75 9.91 -8.54
CA ARG A 44 -7.57 10.32 -9.32
C ARG A 44 -7.06 11.69 -8.89
N ARG A 45 -7.96 12.68 -8.79
CA ARG A 45 -7.61 14.06 -8.38
C ARG A 45 -7.11 14.15 -6.94
N ASN A 46 -7.73 13.41 -6.04
CA ASN A 46 -7.42 13.44 -4.62
C ASN A 46 -6.40 12.37 -4.23
N ARG A 47 -5.82 11.63 -5.19
CA ARG A 47 -4.78 10.65 -4.89
C ARG A 47 -3.61 11.38 -4.24
N PRO A 48 -3.19 11.00 -3.02
CA PRO A 48 -1.98 11.57 -2.43
C PRO A 48 -0.82 11.39 -3.39
N ARG A 49 0.06 12.40 -3.48
CA ARG A 49 1.31 12.27 -4.23
C ARG A 49 2.00 10.99 -3.76
N GLN A 50 2.42 10.16 -4.71
CA GLN A 50 3.14 8.95 -4.35
C GLN A 50 4.37 9.35 -3.54
N PRO A 51 4.66 8.68 -2.41
CA PRO A 51 5.86 8.96 -1.66
C PRO A 51 7.07 8.70 -2.56
N GLU A 52 8.12 9.49 -2.44
CA GLU A 52 9.34 9.28 -3.22
C GLU A 52 10.08 8.01 -2.75
N TRP A 53 9.93 7.68 -1.45
CA TRP A 53 10.61 6.57 -0.81
C TRP A 53 9.65 5.74 0.03
N THR A 54 9.86 4.44 0.04
CA THR A 54 9.09 3.53 0.90
C THR A 54 10.00 2.53 1.61
N VAL A 55 9.55 2.10 2.79
CA VAL A 55 10.21 1.04 3.56
C VAL A 55 9.31 -0.18 3.59
N GLU A 56 9.82 -1.29 3.10
CA GLU A 56 9.19 -2.59 3.20
C GLU A 56 9.29 -3.13 4.62
N LEU A 57 8.19 -3.70 5.10
CA LEU A 57 8.02 -4.19 6.46
C LEU A 57 7.92 -5.72 6.48
N GLY A 58 8.62 -6.31 7.45
CA GLY A 58 8.69 -7.74 7.68
C GLY A 58 7.37 -8.34 8.16
N ILE A 59 7.41 -9.64 8.43
CA ILE A 59 6.30 -10.37 9.05
C ILE A 59 6.46 -10.28 10.57
N GLY A 60 5.36 -10.25 11.32
CA GLY A 60 5.36 -10.24 12.78
C GLY A 60 4.76 -8.97 13.39
N ILE A 61 4.59 -8.98 14.71
CA ILE A 61 3.87 -7.95 15.48
C ILE A 61 4.55 -6.58 15.37
N SER A 62 5.89 -6.55 15.39
CA SER A 62 6.66 -5.30 15.27
C SER A 62 6.83 -4.81 13.84
N ARG A 63 6.45 -5.60 12.83
CA ARG A 63 6.60 -5.32 11.39
C ARG A 63 7.93 -4.61 11.08
N PRO A 64 9.08 -5.22 11.41
CA PRO A 64 10.36 -4.53 11.38
C PRO A 64 10.70 -4.08 9.94
N PRO A 65 11.38 -2.94 9.76
CA PRO A 65 11.92 -2.54 8.46
C PRO A 65 12.82 -3.63 7.87
N VAL A 66 12.68 -3.91 6.58
CA VAL A 66 13.48 -4.93 5.87
C VAL A 66 14.30 -4.32 4.75
N ARG A 67 13.70 -3.41 3.97
CA ARG A 67 14.31 -2.91 2.74
C ARG A 67 13.77 -1.53 2.36
N VAL A 68 14.63 -0.65 1.88
CA VAL A 68 14.24 0.65 1.31
C VAL A 68 14.02 0.48 -0.20
N HIS A 69 13.01 1.17 -0.72
CA HIS A 69 12.66 1.21 -2.14
C HIS A 69 12.34 2.64 -2.58
N ALA A 70 12.54 2.94 -3.86
CA ALA A 70 11.84 4.06 -4.50
C ALA A 70 10.32 3.83 -4.46
N GLY A 71 9.54 4.89 -4.38
CA GLY A 71 8.10 4.79 -4.12
C GLY A 71 7.27 4.16 -5.22
N ASP A 72 7.78 4.15 -6.45
CA ASP A 72 7.18 3.53 -7.63
C ASP A 72 7.79 2.16 -7.97
N CYS A 73 8.63 1.61 -7.09
CA CYS A 73 9.26 0.32 -7.29
C CYS A 73 8.22 -0.82 -7.35
N HIS A 74 8.12 -1.46 -8.51
CA HIS A 74 7.19 -2.57 -8.75
C HIS A 74 7.48 -3.82 -7.90
N MET A 75 8.69 -3.94 -7.34
CA MET A 75 9.08 -5.04 -6.46
C MET A 75 8.66 -4.82 -5.00
N THR A 76 8.17 -3.63 -4.65
CA THR A 76 7.73 -3.37 -3.27
C THR A 76 6.37 -3.99 -3.01
N GLY A 77 6.30 -4.93 -2.07
CA GLY A 77 5.05 -5.54 -1.64
C GLY A 77 4.07 -4.57 -0.96
N ASN A 78 2.89 -5.07 -0.59
CA ASN A 78 1.85 -4.28 0.08
C ASN A 78 2.20 -3.88 1.52
N ARG A 79 3.17 -4.56 2.14
CA ARG A 79 3.61 -4.28 3.51
C ARG A 79 4.69 -3.22 3.48
N ARG A 80 4.28 -1.98 3.24
CA ARG A 80 5.19 -0.84 3.15
C ARG A 80 4.64 0.37 3.88
N ARG A 81 5.52 1.28 4.27
CA ARG A 81 5.16 2.61 4.72
C ARG A 81 5.92 3.68 3.92
N PRO A 82 5.32 4.85 3.67
CA PRO A 82 6.03 5.98 3.11
C PRO A 82 7.09 6.46 4.11
N VAL A 83 8.22 6.93 3.58
CA VAL A 83 9.25 7.65 4.34
C VAL A 83 9.70 8.87 3.56
N ASP A 84 10.21 9.86 4.27
CA ASP A 84 10.89 10.98 3.63
C ASP A 84 12.32 10.60 3.22
N ARG A 85 12.96 11.52 2.48
CA ARG A 85 14.31 11.35 1.96
C ARG A 85 15.34 11.15 3.08
N ASP A 86 15.22 11.90 4.17
CA ASP A 86 16.18 11.86 5.27
C ASP A 86 16.07 10.57 6.08
N GLU A 87 14.86 10.09 6.31
CA GLU A 87 14.61 8.79 6.93
C GLU A 87 15.11 7.64 6.04
N ALA A 88 14.87 7.68 4.73
CA ALA A 88 15.42 6.71 3.80
C ALA A 88 16.96 6.66 3.88
N ARG A 89 17.62 7.82 3.86
CA ARG A 89 19.07 7.93 4.05
C ARG A 89 19.52 7.36 5.39
N ARG A 90 18.87 7.75 6.50
CA ARG A 90 19.21 7.23 7.84
C ARG A 90 19.12 5.72 7.92
N LEU A 91 18.06 5.12 7.35
CA LEU A 91 17.87 3.67 7.37
C LEU A 91 18.93 2.94 6.56
N LEU A 92 19.26 3.45 5.36
CA LEU A 92 20.31 2.88 4.53
C LEU A 92 21.68 2.97 5.21
N THR A 93 22.04 4.13 5.76
CA THR A 93 23.29 4.32 6.51
C THR A 93 23.33 3.48 7.79
N ALA A 94 22.18 3.19 8.41
CA ALA A 94 22.08 2.26 9.54
C ALA A 94 22.19 0.77 9.14
N GLY A 95 22.42 0.47 7.85
CA GLY A 95 22.63 -0.87 7.32
C GLY A 95 21.38 -1.59 6.84
N LEU A 96 20.22 -0.90 6.77
CA LEU A 96 19.03 -1.47 6.14
C LEU A 96 19.27 -1.68 4.64
N GLN A 97 18.74 -2.79 4.11
CA GLN A 97 19.02 -3.18 2.73
C GLN A 97 18.41 -2.20 1.72
N SER A 98 19.20 -1.84 0.71
CA SER A 98 18.71 -1.18 -0.49
C SER A 98 18.06 -2.21 -1.43
N CYS A 99 16.96 -1.85 -2.08
CA CYS A 99 16.40 -2.67 -3.14
C CYS A 99 17.28 -2.65 -4.39
N THR A 100 17.72 -3.82 -4.83
CA THR A 100 18.58 -3.97 -6.00
C THR A 100 17.92 -3.56 -7.32
N HIS A 101 16.58 -3.47 -7.37
CA HIS A 101 15.84 -3.14 -8.59
C HIS A 101 15.65 -1.63 -8.80
N CYS A 102 15.40 -0.88 -7.74
CA CYS A 102 15.27 0.59 -7.82
C CYS A 102 16.50 1.35 -7.29
N GLN A 103 17.45 0.67 -6.66
CA GLN A 103 18.74 1.21 -6.21
C GLN A 103 18.64 2.57 -5.47
N PRO A 104 17.78 2.67 -4.43
CA PRO A 104 17.57 3.92 -3.70
C PRO A 104 18.85 4.49 -3.07
N ASP A 105 19.82 3.65 -2.71
CA ASP A 105 21.14 4.08 -2.23
C ASP A 105 21.93 4.85 -3.28
N VAL A 106 21.86 4.42 -4.55
CA VAL A 106 22.51 5.10 -5.67
C VAL A 106 21.83 6.44 -5.96
N GLU A 107 20.50 6.45 -6.02
CA GLU A 107 19.72 7.66 -6.27
C GLU A 107 19.83 8.67 -5.12
N LEU A 108 19.99 8.20 -3.89
CA LEU A 108 20.27 9.03 -2.73
C LEU A 108 21.76 9.41 -2.61
N HIS A 109 22.62 8.97 -3.52
CA HIS A 109 24.06 9.24 -3.52
C HIS A 109 24.74 8.89 -2.19
N ILE A 110 24.44 7.71 -1.64
CA ILE A 110 25.08 7.22 -0.42
C ILE A 110 26.34 6.44 -0.82
N ILE A 111 27.48 7.08 -0.67
CA ILE A 111 28.80 6.49 -0.90
C ILE A 111 29.14 5.73 0.40
N ASP A 112 29.57 4.46 0.29
CA ASP A 112 29.94 3.53 1.38
C ASP A 112 28.91 2.46 1.84
N LEU A 113 27.79 2.23 1.13
CA LEU A 113 26.97 1.03 1.41
C LEU A 113 27.64 -0.25 0.85
N PRO A 114 27.75 -1.34 1.63
CA PRO A 114 28.17 -2.63 1.08
C PRO A 114 27.12 -3.11 0.08
N ARG A 115 27.50 -3.18 -1.20
CA ARG A 115 26.64 -3.64 -2.29
C ARG A 115 26.38 -5.14 -2.15
N GLY A 116 25.24 -5.47 -1.54
CA GLY A 116 24.53 -6.74 -1.66
C GLY A 116 25.37 -8.01 -1.42
N THR A 117 25.34 -8.51 -0.20
CA THR A 117 25.61 -9.93 0.06
C THR A 117 24.29 -10.63 0.40
N THR A 118 24.06 -11.78 -0.22
CA THR A 118 23.01 -12.77 0.02
C THR A 118 22.64 -12.93 1.51
N PRO A 119 21.38 -13.29 1.84
CA PRO A 119 20.83 -13.07 3.18
C PRO A 119 21.52 -13.95 4.23
N ALA A 120 22.29 -13.32 5.12
CA ALA A 120 22.45 -13.85 6.46
C ALA A 120 21.09 -13.69 7.17
N SER A 121 20.56 -14.82 7.63
CA SER A 121 19.39 -14.93 8.51
C SER A 121 19.32 -13.78 9.51
N HIS A 122 18.14 -13.19 9.68
CA HIS A 122 17.86 -12.15 10.67
C HIS A 122 18.52 -12.51 12.02
N HIS A 123 19.62 -11.84 12.35
CA HIS A 123 20.25 -12.00 13.64
C HIS A 123 19.29 -11.41 14.68
N ARG A 124 18.55 -12.30 15.35
CA ARG A 124 17.87 -11.99 16.60
C ARG A 124 18.95 -11.54 17.59
N PRO A 125 18.90 -10.33 18.16
CA PRO A 125 19.80 -9.99 19.26
C PRO A 125 19.47 -10.93 20.43
N PRO A 126 20.48 -11.46 21.15
CA PRO A 126 20.23 -12.30 22.31
C PRO A 126 19.45 -11.49 23.37
N PRO A 127 18.51 -12.10 24.10
CA PRO A 127 17.88 -11.43 25.23
C PRO A 127 18.97 -11.05 26.23
N GLN A 128 19.05 -9.76 26.57
CA GLN A 128 19.90 -9.29 27.66
C GLN A 128 19.41 -10.00 28.92
N GLY A 129 20.25 -10.90 29.44
CA GLY A 129 19.98 -11.62 30.67
C GLY A 129 19.75 -10.63 31.80
N LEU A 130 18.66 -10.82 32.53
CA LEU A 130 18.48 -10.27 33.86
C LEU A 130 19.64 -10.80 34.73
N HIS A 131 20.61 -9.94 34.98
CA HIS A 131 21.56 -10.14 36.06
C HIS A 131 20.82 -9.87 37.37
N ASP A 132 20.29 -10.92 37.99
CA ASP A 132 19.92 -10.89 39.40
C ASP A 132 21.23 -10.99 40.22
N GLU A 133 21.81 -9.83 40.52
CA GLU A 133 22.88 -9.70 41.50
C GLU A 133 22.29 -9.84 42.91
N HIS A 134 22.28 -11.05 43.47
CA HIS A 134 22.22 -11.24 44.91
C HIS A 134 23.65 -11.33 45.45
N SER A 135 24.15 -10.23 46.02
CA SER A 135 25.36 -10.22 46.84
C SER A 135 25.02 -10.16 48.35
N PRO A 136 25.90 -10.68 49.22
CA PRO A 136 25.54 -11.22 50.53
C PRO A 136 25.69 -10.18 51.65
N THR A 137 24.93 -10.33 52.74
CA THR A 137 25.22 -9.64 54.00
C THR A 137 25.74 -10.64 55.04
N LEU A 138 27.03 -10.49 55.33
CA LEU A 138 27.71 -11.01 56.51
C LEU A 138 27.05 -10.44 57.78
N ALA A 139 26.76 -11.29 58.77
CA ALA A 139 26.68 -10.87 60.16
C ALA A 139 27.25 -11.97 61.06
N LEU A 140 28.46 -11.73 61.55
CA LEU A 140 29.09 -12.45 62.65
C LEU A 140 28.55 -11.94 64.00
N ARG A 141 28.13 -12.89 64.85
CA ARG A 141 28.40 -13.00 66.31
C ARG A 141 27.69 -12.03 67.29
N PRO A 142 27.58 -12.35 68.60
CA PRO A 142 28.26 -13.39 69.41
C PRO A 142 27.46 -14.67 69.71
#